data_AF-A0A7S0JTX2-F1
#
_entry.id   AF-A0A7S0JTX2-F1
#
_cell.length_a   1.000
_cell.length_b   1.000
_cell.length_c   1.000
_cell.angle_alpha   90.00
_cell.angle_beta   90.00
_cell.angle_gamma   90.00
#
_symmetry.space_group_name_H-M   'P 1'
#
loop_
_entity.id
_entity.type
_entity.pdbx_description
1 polymer ?
#
loop_
_entity_poly.entity_id
_entity_poly.type
_entity_poly.pdbx_seq_one_letter_code
_entity_poly.pdbx_strand_id
1 'polypeptide(L)'
;ELGVGPESGQPPFFDKISNESELLGIMAQIMEGMGKTMQSLETRSQVFDRYEQLWSKPKDRFFARYASPPKPVDAFSKHITMYHEYENDIRDRETAYQDFDFVHVDHSVLKQQLIGHCEQFQRGLTDILHDQAKEKLTSLVTRLRSTAERLARTPADLTELRESTNLQ
;
A
#
# COMPACT_ATOMS: atom_id res chain seq x y z
N GLU A 1 -22.73 -69.05 -33.47
CA GLU A 1 -22.28 -68.65 -34.82
C GLU A 1 -22.25 -67.12 -34.83
N LEU A 2 -21.19 -66.35 -35.09
CA LEU A 2 -19.82 -66.56 -35.55
C LEU A 2 -18.94 -65.52 -34.82
N GLY A 3 -17.77 -65.90 -34.30
CA GLY A 3 -16.45 -65.38 -34.72
C GLY A 3 -16.28 -63.87 -34.49
N VAL A 4 -15.40 -63.37 -33.62
CA VAL A 4 -13.94 -63.55 -33.59
C VAL A 4 -13.45 -63.14 -32.20
N GLY A 5 -12.64 -63.96 -31.53
CA GLY A 5 -12.04 -63.64 -30.24
C GLY A 5 -11.01 -62.49 -30.37
N PRO A 6 -10.54 -61.89 -29.26
CA PRO A 6 -9.45 -60.93 -29.33
C PRO A 6 -8.15 -61.67 -29.68
N GLU A 7 -7.93 -61.95 -30.96
CA GLU A 7 -6.62 -62.31 -31.48
C GLU A 7 -5.76 -61.04 -31.53
N SER A 8 -5.13 -60.75 -30.39
CA SER A 8 -3.76 -60.24 -30.30
C SER A 8 -3.49 -59.88 -28.85
N GLY A 9 -2.44 -60.44 -28.25
CA GLY A 9 -1.91 -59.99 -26.96
C GLY A 9 -1.28 -58.61 -27.02
N GLN A 10 -1.83 -57.70 -27.84
CA GLN A 10 -1.36 -56.35 -27.99
C GLN A 10 -2.26 -55.41 -27.19
N PRO A 11 -1.67 -54.57 -26.33
CA PRO A 11 -2.45 -53.63 -25.53
C PRO A 11 -3.26 -52.68 -26.43
N PRO A 12 -4.42 -52.18 -25.93
CA PRO A 12 -5.23 -51.17 -26.59
C PRO A 12 -4.38 -50.03 -27.16
N PHE A 13 -4.81 -49.45 -28.27
CA PHE A 13 -4.09 -48.33 -28.91
C PHE A 13 -3.79 -47.18 -27.94
N PHE A 14 -4.75 -46.90 -27.05
CA PHE A 14 -4.59 -45.93 -25.97
C PHE A 14 -3.43 -46.26 -25.01
N ASP A 15 -3.26 -47.53 -24.63
CA ASP A 15 -2.20 -47.97 -23.71
C ASP A 15 -0.82 -47.94 -24.37
N LYS A 16 -0.75 -48.12 -25.70
CA LYS A 16 0.51 -47.96 -26.45
C LYS A 16 0.95 -46.49 -26.49
N ILE A 17 0.01 -45.58 -26.76
CA ILE A 17 0.28 -44.13 -26.83
C ILE A 17 0.59 -43.55 -25.44
N SER A 18 -0.18 -43.95 -24.43
CA SER A 18 -0.03 -43.38 -23.08
C SER A 18 1.28 -43.79 -22.40
N ASN A 19 1.87 -44.91 -22.81
CA ASN A 19 3.17 -45.40 -22.32
C ASN A 19 4.32 -45.11 -23.30
N GLU A 20 4.07 -44.39 -24.39
CA GLU A 20 5.10 -44.04 -25.36
C GLU A 20 6.08 -43.04 -24.72
N SER A 21 7.37 -43.41 -24.69
CA SER A 21 8.39 -42.65 -23.96
C SER A 21 8.57 -41.22 -24.48
N GLU A 22 8.32 -41.00 -25.77
CA GLU A 22 8.39 -39.67 -26.39
C GLU A 22 7.26 -38.77 -25.86
N LEU A 23 6.02 -39.26 -25.82
CA LEU A 23 4.86 -38.54 -25.26
C LEU A 23 5.04 -38.26 -23.77
N LEU A 24 5.50 -39.25 -23.01
CA LEU A 24 5.81 -39.06 -21.58
C LEU A 24 6.93 -38.03 -21.38
N GLY A 25 7.94 -38.02 -22.26
CA GLY A 25 9.02 -37.02 -22.26
C GLY A 25 8.51 -35.60 -22.53
N ILE A 26 7.64 -35.43 -23.53
CA ILE A 26 7.00 -34.13 -23.82
C ILE A 26 6.13 -33.68 -22.64
N MET A 27 5.35 -34.59 -22.06
CA MET A 27 4.50 -34.29 -20.90
C MET A 27 5.35 -33.85 -19.69
N ALA A 28 6.49 -34.51 -19.46
CA ALA A 28 7.44 -34.11 -18.42
C ALA A 28 8.02 -32.72 -18.67
N GLN A 29 8.38 -32.39 -19.92
CA GLN A 29 8.87 -31.06 -20.29
C GLN A 29 7.80 -29.98 -20.12
N ILE A 30 6.53 -30.28 -20.45
CA ILE A 30 5.41 -29.35 -20.23
C ILE A 30 5.23 -29.09 -18.73
N MET A 31 5.21 -30.14 -17.90
CA MET A 31 5.11 -29.99 -16.45
C MET A 31 6.27 -29.20 -15.86
N GLU A 32 7.50 -29.43 -16.34
CA GLU A 32 8.68 -28.67 -15.93
C GLU A 32 8.55 -27.19 -16.36
N GLY A 33 8.11 -26.94 -17.60
CA GLY A 33 7.85 -25.60 -18.12
C GLY A 33 6.81 -24.85 -17.27
N MET A 34 5.69 -25.50 -16.96
CA MET A 34 4.65 -24.95 -16.08
C MET A 34 5.21 -24.60 -14.70
N GLY A 35 6.05 -25.47 -14.12
CA GLY A 35 6.69 -25.22 -12.83
C GLY A 35 7.62 -24.01 -12.87
N LYS A 36 8.38 -23.83 -13.96
CA LYS A 36 9.25 -22.66 -14.17
C LYS A 36 8.44 -21.37 -14.30
N THR A 37 7.39 -21.37 -15.11
CA THR A 37 6.51 -20.19 -15.28
C THR A 37 5.88 -19.78 -13.96
N MET A 38 5.44 -20.75 -13.15
CA MET A 38 4.89 -20.48 -11.82
C MET A 38 5.92 -19.81 -10.90
N GLN A 39 7.17 -20.31 -10.85
CA GLN A 39 8.24 -19.70 -10.06
C GLN A 39 8.58 -18.28 -10.52
N SER A 40 8.61 -18.03 -11.83
CA SER A 40 8.82 -16.70 -12.40
C SER A 40 7.72 -15.73 -11.99
N LEU A 41 6.46 -16.18 -12.01
CA LEU A 41 5.31 -15.39 -11.59
C LEU A 41 5.34 -15.08 -10.08
N GLU A 42 5.66 -16.06 -9.24
CA GLU A 42 5.80 -15.86 -7.79
C GLU A 42 6.91 -14.85 -7.47
N THR A 43 8.08 -15.01 -8.09
CA THR A 43 9.21 -14.07 -7.94
C THR A 43 8.81 -12.66 -8.36
N ARG A 44 8.01 -12.52 -9.43
CA ARG A 44 7.51 -11.21 -9.83
C ARG A 44 6.52 -10.65 -8.81
N SER A 45 5.60 -11.47 -8.29
CA SER A 45 4.62 -11.02 -7.30
C SER A 45 5.32 -10.47 -6.04
N GLN A 46 6.43 -11.06 -5.63
CA GLN A 46 7.22 -10.61 -4.47
C GLN A 46 7.77 -9.18 -4.62
N VAL A 47 7.90 -8.68 -5.85
CA VAL A 47 8.33 -7.28 -6.10
C VAL A 47 7.34 -6.29 -5.50
N PHE A 48 6.06 -6.65 -5.37
CA PHE A 48 5.03 -5.84 -4.73
C PHE A 48 5.04 -5.94 -3.20
N ASP A 49 5.70 -6.94 -2.60
CA ASP A 49 5.81 -7.07 -1.15
C ASP A 49 6.60 -5.91 -0.53
N ARG A 50 7.42 -5.20 -1.32
CA ARG A 50 8.05 -3.94 -0.89
C ARG A 50 7.04 -2.88 -0.44
N TYR A 51 5.81 -2.97 -0.95
CA TYR A 51 4.70 -2.09 -0.64
C TYR A 51 3.75 -2.67 0.40
N GLU A 52 4.08 -3.78 1.05
CA GLU A 52 3.19 -4.48 1.98
C GLU A 52 2.65 -3.54 3.08
N GLN A 53 3.48 -2.58 3.53
CA GLN A 53 3.09 -1.61 4.55
C GLN A 53 1.90 -0.72 4.15
N LEU A 54 1.64 -0.54 2.85
CA LEU A 54 0.51 0.24 2.33
C LEU A 54 -0.83 -0.49 2.51
N TRP A 55 -0.86 -1.83 2.41
CA TRP A 55 -2.08 -2.63 2.47
C TRP A 55 -2.25 -3.44 3.78
N SER A 56 -1.16 -3.74 4.49
CA SER A 56 -1.17 -4.71 5.59
C SER A 56 -1.75 -4.14 6.88
N LYS A 57 -1.65 -2.82 7.07
CA LYS A 57 -2.14 -2.15 8.28
C LYS A 57 -3.47 -1.44 8.04
N PRO A 58 -4.46 -1.60 8.94
CA PRO A 58 -5.70 -0.84 8.86
C PRO A 58 -5.40 0.65 9.02
N LYS A 59 -5.79 1.43 8.00
CA LYS A 59 -5.45 2.85 7.85
C LYS A 59 -5.96 3.70 9.02
N ASP A 60 -7.18 3.44 9.48
CA ASP A 60 -7.78 4.19 10.58
C ASP A 60 -6.97 4.06 11.87
N ARG A 61 -6.48 2.85 12.16
CA ARG A 61 -5.62 2.60 13.31
C ARG A 61 -4.26 3.29 13.17
N PHE A 62 -3.73 3.36 11.95
CA PHE A 62 -2.50 4.10 11.68
C PHE A 62 -2.69 5.59 11.97
N PHE A 63 -3.72 6.22 11.40
CA PHE A 63 -4.00 7.64 11.59
C PHE A 63 -4.31 8.00 13.04
N ALA A 64 -5.13 7.21 13.72
CA ALA A 64 -5.44 7.41 15.15
C ALA A 64 -4.18 7.39 16.02
N ARG A 65 -3.26 6.45 15.76
CA ARG A 65 -1.97 6.36 16.46
C ARG A 65 -0.98 7.44 16.02
N TYR A 66 -1.09 7.95 14.80
CA TYR A 66 -0.21 8.99 14.29
C TYR A 66 -0.59 10.38 14.82
N ALA A 67 -1.89 10.61 15.06
CA ALA A 67 -2.41 11.87 15.59
C ALA A 67 -2.02 12.13 17.06
N SER A 68 -1.78 11.09 17.85
CA SER A 68 -1.40 11.21 19.26
C SER A 68 -0.24 10.27 19.62
N PRO A 69 0.91 10.80 20.11
CA PRO A 69 1.18 12.19 20.45
C PRO A 69 1.47 13.10 19.22
N PRO A 70 1.31 14.44 19.35
CA PRO A 70 1.59 15.38 18.27
C PRO A 70 3.06 15.32 17.85
N LYS A 71 3.28 15.15 16.54
CA LYS A 71 4.61 15.01 15.94
C LYS A 71 5.13 16.33 15.36
N PRO A 72 6.46 16.48 15.21
CA PRO A 72 7.02 17.62 14.49
C PRO A 72 6.61 17.59 13.01
N VAL A 73 6.51 18.77 12.39
CA VAL A 73 6.15 18.94 10.97
C VAL A 73 7.12 18.21 10.04
N ASP A 74 8.40 18.15 10.42
CA ASP A 74 9.43 17.40 9.68
C ASP A 74 9.09 15.90 9.52
N ALA A 75 8.47 15.30 10.54
CA ALA A 75 8.03 13.91 10.45
C ALA A 75 6.91 13.76 9.41
N PHE A 76 5.94 14.67 9.39
CA PHE A 76 4.88 14.66 8.37
C PHE A 76 5.46 14.83 6.96
N SER A 77 6.36 15.80 6.77
CA SER A 77 7.01 16.04 5.48
C SER A 77 7.74 14.79 4.99
N LYS A 78 8.52 14.12 5.84
CA LYS A 78 9.22 12.88 5.50
C LYS A 78 8.27 11.78 5.03
N HIS A 79 7.17 11.57 5.76
CA HIS A 79 6.20 10.55 5.37
C HIS A 79 5.44 10.90 4.09
N ILE A 80 5.06 12.16 3.89
CA ILE A 80 4.41 12.61 2.65
C ILE A 80 5.35 12.41 1.45
N THR A 81 6.61 12.82 1.56
CA THR A 81 7.63 12.60 0.52
C THR A 81 7.82 11.11 0.24
N MET A 82 7.93 10.27 1.27
CA MET A 82 8.07 8.82 1.11
C MET A 82 6.87 8.20 0.36
N TYR A 83 5.63 8.57 0.70
CA TYR A 83 4.45 8.07 -0.03
C TYR A 83 4.36 8.60 -1.47
N HIS A 84 4.87 9.80 -1.73
CA HIS A 84 4.98 10.35 -3.08
C HIS A 84 6.06 9.63 -3.90
N GLU A 85 7.19 9.28 -3.29
CA GLU A 85 8.22 8.45 -3.91
C GLU A 85 7.68 7.05 -4.25
N TYR A 86 6.92 6.42 -3.36
CA TYR A 86 6.26 5.14 -3.67
C TYR A 86 5.28 5.26 -4.84
N GLU A 87 4.48 6.32 -4.87
CA GLU A 87 3.55 6.57 -5.97
C GLU A 87 4.28 6.68 -7.32
N ASN A 88 5.38 7.43 -7.38
CA ASN A 88 6.19 7.58 -8.58
C ASN A 88 6.90 6.27 -8.97
N ASP A 89 7.43 5.54 -7.99
CA ASP A 89 8.09 4.25 -8.20
C ASP A 89 7.11 3.23 -8.81
N ILE A 90 5.88 3.11 -8.27
CA ILE A 90 4.82 2.26 -8.82
C ILE A 90 4.42 2.72 -10.22
N ARG A 91 4.32 4.03 -10.45
CA ARG A 91 3.91 4.58 -11.75
C ARG A 91 4.93 4.25 -12.84
N ASP A 92 6.21 4.52 -12.57
CA ASP A 92 7.28 4.55 -13.57
C ASP A 92 7.98 3.21 -13.79
N ARG A 93 8.16 2.39 -12.75
CA ARG A 93 8.99 1.17 -12.84
C ARG A 93 8.22 -0.11 -13.13
N GLU A 94 6.92 -0.13 -12.86
CA GLU A 94 6.13 -1.35 -12.98
C GLU A 94 5.34 -1.34 -14.30
N THR A 95 5.69 -2.20 -15.25
CA THR A 95 4.89 -2.37 -16.47
C THR A 95 3.52 -2.92 -16.12
N ALA A 96 2.46 -2.28 -16.61
CA ALA A 96 1.07 -2.69 -16.37
C ALA A 96 0.77 -4.08 -16.97
N TYR A 97 1.44 -4.42 -18.06
CA TYR A 97 1.28 -5.66 -18.79
C TYR A 97 2.62 -6.38 -18.86
N GLN A 98 2.62 -7.68 -18.58
CA GLN A 98 3.83 -8.47 -18.66
C GLN A 98 3.54 -9.89 -19.14
N ASP A 99 4.35 -10.32 -20.10
CA ASP A 99 4.33 -11.68 -20.64
C ASP A 99 5.33 -12.57 -19.89
N PHE A 100 4.86 -13.71 -19.41
CA PHE A 100 5.63 -14.77 -18.77
C PHE A 100 5.44 -16.06 -19.55
N ASP A 101 6.41 -16.44 -20.36
CA ASP A 101 6.38 -17.62 -21.24
C ASP A 101 5.10 -17.65 -22.12
N PHE A 102 4.04 -18.29 -21.63
CA PHE A 102 2.75 -18.45 -22.28
C PHE A 102 1.59 -17.74 -21.55
N VAL A 103 1.86 -16.99 -20.48
CA VAL A 103 0.86 -16.28 -19.67
C VAL A 103 1.04 -14.76 -19.82
N HIS A 104 -0.05 -14.07 -20.14
CA HIS A 104 -0.11 -12.61 -20.09
C HIS A 104 -0.75 -12.16 -18.78
N VAL A 105 -0.05 -11.34 -18.00
CA VAL A 105 -0.54 -10.85 -16.71
C VAL A 105 -0.75 -9.34 -16.75
N ASP A 106 -1.95 -8.93 -16.40
CA ASP A 106 -2.33 -7.52 -16.21
C ASP A 106 -2.29 -7.14 -14.73
N HIS A 107 -1.37 -6.23 -14.38
CA HIS A 107 -1.21 -5.65 -13.05
C HIS A 107 -1.86 -4.26 -12.91
N SER A 108 -2.57 -3.77 -13.93
CA SER A 108 -3.15 -2.42 -13.96
C SER A 108 -4.00 -2.12 -12.72
N VAL A 109 -4.87 -3.06 -12.34
CA VAL A 109 -5.75 -2.91 -11.18
C VAL A 109 -4.94 -2.80 -9.89
N LEU A 110 -3.93 -3.66 -9.71
CA LEU A 110 -3.06 -3.64 -8.55
C LEU A 110 -2.30 -2.31 -8.44
N LYS A 111 -1.75 -1.82 -9.56
CA LYS A 111 -1.09 -0.51 -9.63
C LYS A 111 -2.02 0.61 -9.22
N GLN A 112 -3.24 0.64 -9.75
CA GLN A 112 -4.24 1.66 -9.44
C GLN A 112 -4.63 1.66 -7.95
N GLN A 113 -4.81 0.47 -7.36
CA GLN A 113 -5.12 0.35 -5.93
C GLN A 113 -3.97 0.83 -5.05
N LEU A 114 -2.72 0.48 -5.39
CA LEU A 114 -1.53 0.93 -4.65
C LEU A 114 -1.36 2.45 -4.72
N ILE A 115 -1.52 3.05 -5.90
CA ILE A 115 -1.49 4.52 -6.08
C ILE A 115 -2.61 5.16 -5.25
N GLY A 116 -3.84 4.65 -5.35
CA GLY A 116 -4.96 5.14 -4.55
C GLY A 116 -4.70 5.03 -3.05
N HIS A 117 -3.98 3.99 -2.61
CA HIS A 117 -3.56 3.88 -1.22
C HIS A 117 -2.53 4.94 -0.82
N CYS A 118 -1.53 5.22 -1.65
CA CYS A 118 -0.57 6.32 -1.43
C CYS A 118 -1.27 7.66 -1.27
N GLU A 119 -2.20 8.00 -2.17
CA GLU A 119 -2.97 9.24 -2.10
C GLU A 119 -3.82 9.36 -0.84
N GLN A 120 -4.40 8.25 -0.37
CA GLN A 120 -5.15 8.22 0.88
C GLN A 120 -4.24 8.49 2.10
N PHE A 121 -3.01 7.93 2.10
CA PHE A 121 -2.03 8.22 3.15
C PHE A 121 -1.58 9.68 3.15
N GLN A 122 -1.29 10.23 1.97
CA GLN A 122 -0.93 11.64 1.82
C GLN A 122 -2.06 12.55 2.35
N ARG A 123 -3.31 12.31 1.91
CA ARG A 123 -4.49 13.08 2.38
C ARG A 123 -4.68 12.98 3.89
N GLY A 124 -4.70 11.77 4.46
CA GLY A 124 -4.91 11.61 5.90
C GLY A 124 -3.79 12.22 6.76
N LEU A 125 -2.54 12.23 6.28
CA LEU A 125 -1.44 12.96 6.94
C LEU A 125 -1.64 14.48 6.88
N THR A 126 -2.08 15.00 5.73
CA THR A 126 -2.40 16.43 5.55
C THR A 126 -3.57 16.84 6.43
N ASP A 127 -4.60 16.03 6.56
CA ASP A 127 -5.78 16.30 7.40
C ASP A 127 -5.39 16.40 8.88
N ILE A 128 -4.60 15.44 9.39
CA ILE A 128 -4.08 15.48 10.77
C ILE A 128 -3.23 16.73 10.98
N LEU A 129 -2.37 17.08 10.03
CA LEU A 129 -1.54 18.27 10.11
C LEU A 129 -2.38 19.55 10.12
N HIS A 130 -3.42 19.61 9.28
CA HIS A 130 -4.35 20.73 9.21
C HIS A 130 -5.09 20.91 10.54
N ASP A 131 -5.62 19.83 11.12
CA ASP A 131 -6.34 19.87 12.39
C ASP A 131 -5.43 20.33 13.53
N GLN A 132 -4.20 19.82 13.60
CA GLN A 132 -3.21 20.25 14.61
C GLN A 132 -2.81 21.71 14.44
N ALA A 133 -2.65 22.18 13.19
CA ALA A 133 -2.32 23.57 12.91
C ALA A 133 -3.49 24.51 13.29
N LYS A 134 -4.73 24.12 12.94
CA LYS A 134 -5.95 24.84 13.27
C LYS A 134 -6.18 24.94 14.77
N GLU A 135 -5.97 23.85 15.51
CA GLU A 135 -6.06 23.82 16.97
C GLU A 135 -5.05 24.78 17.61
N LYS A 136 -3.78 24.71 17.19
CA LYS A 136 -2.72 25.61 17.68
C LYS A 136 -3.01 27.08 17.38
N LEU A 137 -3.46 27.39 16.17
CA LEU A 137 -3.80 28.75 15.76
C LEU A 137 -4.99 29.28 16.56
N THR A 138 -6.04 28.48 16.73
CA THR A 138 -7.23 28.86 17.49
C THR A 138 -6.88 29.11 18.95
N SER A 139 -6.04 28.25 19.55
CA SER A 139 -5.53 28.43 20.91
C SER A 139 -4.71 29.72 21.04
N LEU A 140 -3.82 30.00 20.08
CA LEU A 140 -3.03 31.23 20.06
C LEU A 140 -3.93 32.48 19.96
N VAL A 141 -4.87 32.51 19.02
CA VAL A 141 -5.80 33.63 18.83
C VAL A 141 -6.63 33.85 20.09
N THR A 142 -7.12 32.78 20.72
CA THR A 142 -7.89 32.86 21.96
C THR A 142 -7.05 33.45 23.10
N ARG A 143 -5.78 32.99 23.24
CA ARG A 143 -4.85 33.55 24.22
C ARG A 143 -4.55 35.02 23.97
N LEU A 144 -4.28 35.40 22.72
CA LEU A 144 -4.01 36.79 22.34
C LEU A 144 -5.21 37.70 22.62
N ARG A 145 -6.43 37.26 22.27
CA ARG A 145 -7.66 38.00 22.57
C ARG A 145 -7.87 38.16 24.08
N SER A 146 -7.76 37.08 24.84
CA SER A 146 -7.85 37.12 26.31
C SER A 146 -6.81 38.08 26.92
N THR A 147 -5.56 38.03 26.46
CA THR A 147 -4.51 38.93 26.96
C THR A 147 -4.78 40.39 26.56
N ALA A 148 -5.23 40.64 25.33
CA ALA A 148 -5.59 41.97 24.87
C ALA A 148 -6.79 42.55 25.65
N GLU A 149 -7.82 41.76 25.93
CA GLU A 149 -8.96 42.16 26.77
C GLU A 149 -8.53 42.49 28.20
N ARG A 150 -7.61 41.70 28.77
CA ARG A 150 -7.05 41.98 30.11
C ARG A 150 -6.20 43.25 30.13
N LEU A 151 -5.40 43.49 29.10
CA LEU A 151 -4.60 44.72 28.95
C LEU A 151 -5.47 45.97 28.69
N ALA A 152 -6.62 45.81 28.04
CA ALA A 152 -7.53 46.91 27.73
C ALA A 152 -8.39 47.37 28.93
N ARG A 153 -8.53 46.54 29.97
CA ARG A 153 -9.23 46.93 31.21
C ARG A 153 -8.36 47.86 32.03
N THR A 154 -8.91 49.01 32.44
CA THR A 154 -8.24 49.90 33.39
C THR A 154 -8.19 49.19 34.75
N PRO A 155 -7.00 48.91 35.33
CA PRO A 155 -6.89 48.18 36.58
C PRO A 155 -7.49 49.01 37.72
N ALA A 156 -8.40 48.40 38.49
CA ALA A 156 -9.08 49.07 39.60
C ALA A 156 -8.25 49.03 40.90
N ASP A 157 -7.40 48.00 41.04
CA ASP A 157 -6.56 47.76 42.22
C ASP A 157 -5.08 47.56 41.87
N LEU A 158 -4.20 47.85 42.84
CA LEU A 158 -2.74 47.62 42.76
C LEU A 158 -2.35 46.18 42.41
N THR A 159 -3.21 45.20 42.74
CA THR A 159 -2.98 43.78 42.41
C THR A 159 -3.23 43.51 40.93
N GLU A 160 -4.27 44.11 40.35
CA GLU A 160 -4.58 44.01 38.91
C GLU A 160 -3.54 44.74 38.06
N LEU A 161 -3.01 45.88 38.55
CA LEU A 161 -1.91 46.60 37.90
C LEU A 161 -0.62 45.78 37.86
N ARG A 162 -0.32 45.02 38.93
CA ARG A 162 0.84 44.11 38.95
C ARG A 162 0.67 42.98 37.93
N GLU A 163 -0.54 42.45 37.79
CA GLU A 163 -0.84 41.42 36.77
C GLU A 163 -0.76 41.96 35.35
N SER A 164 -1.24 43.16 35.08
CA SER A 164 -1.13 43.78 33.76
C SER A 164 0.33 44.04 33.36
N THR A 165 1.18 44.39 34.32
CA THR A 165 2.61 44.63 34.10
C THR A 165 3.37 43.32 33.84
N ASN A 166 2.97 42.20 34.45
CA ASN A 166 3.53 40.87 34.19
C ASN A 166 3.07 40.23 32.87
N LEU A 167 2.08 40.83 32.19
CA LEU A 167 1.58 40.39 30.88
C LEU A 167 2.26 41.11 29.69
N GLN A 168 3.07 42.15 29.94
CA GLN A 168 3.88 42.86 28.94
C GLN A 168 5.17 42.11 28.58
#